data_AF-A0A382ZB21-F1
#
_entry.id   AF-A0A382ZB21-F1
#
_cell.length_a   1.000
_cell.length_b   1.000
_cell.length_c   1.000
_cell.angle_alpha   90.00
_cell.angle_beta   90.00
_cell.angle_gamma   90.00
#
_symmetry.space_group_name_H-M   'P 1'
#
loop_
_entity.id
_entity.type
_entity.pdbx_description
1 polymer ?
#
loop_
_entity_poly.entity_id
_entity_poly.type
_entity_poly.pdbx_seq_one_letter_code
_entity_poly.pdbx_strand_id
1 'polypeptide(L)' 'MNQEQVLDLQKSKINKVGIVGAGTMGSQIAALFANYGVSVLLLDVEIE' A
#
# COMPACT_ATOMS: atom_id res chain seq x y z
N MET A 1 -0.37 23.40 12.80
CA MET A 1 0.54 22.39 12.20
C MET A 1 1.74 23.16 11.69
N ASN A 2 2.92 22.85 12.24
CA ASN A 2 4.11 23.68 12.05
C ASN A 2 4.82 23.27 10.75
N GLN A 3 5.49 24.19 10.05
CA GLN A 3 6.10 23.91 8.74
C GLN A 3 7.07 22.71 8.77
N GLU A 4 7.82 22.54 9.87
CA GLU A 4 8.71 21.39 10.08
C GLU A 4 7.97 20.04 10.12
N GLN A 5 6.75 20.00 10.69
CA GLN A 5 5.93 18.78 10.76
C GLN A 5 5.32 18.43 9.39
N VAL A 6 5.06 19.42 8.55
CA VAL A 6 4.55 19.22 7.18
C VAL A 6 5.64 18.64 6.26
N LEU A 7 6.89 19.04 6.45
CA LEU A 7 8.04 18.51 5.70
C LEU A 7 8.33 17.03 6.02
N ASP A 8 8.10 16.59 7.25
CA ASP A 8 8.35 15.21 7.67
C ASP A 8 7.36 14.20 7.06
N LEU A 9 6.12 14.64 6.80
CA LEU A 9 5.09 13.85 6.11
C LEU A 9 5.44 13.62 4.63
N GLN A 10 6.15 14.56 3.98
CA GLN A 10 6.56 14.42 2.58
C GLN A 10 7.77 13.50 2.37
N LYS A 11 8.62 13.33 3.40
CA LYS A 11 9.81 12.47 3.31
C LYS A 11 9.47 10.98 3.25
N SER A 12 8.35 10.57 3.84
CA SER A 12 7.96 9.16 3.90
C SER A 12 7.07 8.77 2.72
N LYS A 13 7.55 8.97 1.48
CA LYS A 13 6.83 8.51 0.29
C LYS A 13 6.82 6.98 0.27
N ILE A 14 5.62 6.39 0.32
CA ILE A 14 5.45 4.94 0.18
C ILE A 14 5.72 4.55 -1.28
N ASN A 15 6.78 3.79 -1.51
CA ASN A 15 7.16 3.33 -2.85
C ASN A 15 6.77 1.87 -3.13
N LYS A 16 6.53 1.09 -2.07
CA LYS A 16 6.05 -0.30 -2.16
C LYS A 16 5.05 -0.59 -1.05
N VAL A 17 4.09 -1.46 -1.32
CA VAL A 17 3.12 -1.94 -0.33
C VAL A 17 2.98 -3.46 -0.42
N GLY A 18 2.91 -4.11 0.74
CA GLY A 18 2.55 -5.52 0.87
C GLY A 18 1.13 -5.64 1.40
N ILE A 19 0.31 -6.47 0.77
CA ILE A 19 -1.08 -6.73 1.16
C ILE A 19 -1.22 -8.22 1.41
N VAL A 20 -1.66 -8.57 2.62
CA VAL A 20 -1.85 -9.96 3.04
C VAL A 20 -3.35 -10.26 3.03
N GLY A 21 -3.72 -11.30 2.31
CA GLY A 21 -5.10 -11.68 2.00
C GLY A 21 -5.54 -11.16 0.62
N ALA A 22 -5.84 -12.07 -0.30
CA ALA A 22 -6.30 -11.80 -1.66
C ALA A 22 -7.83 -11.95 -1.82
N GLY A 23 -8.57 -11.91 -0.70
CA GLY A 23 -10.02 -11.77 -0.71
C GLY A 23 -10.49 -10.49 -1.42
N THR A 24 -11.82 -10.30 -1.52
CA THR A 24 -12.42 -9.19 -2.29
C THR A 24 -11.86 -7.81 -1.92
N MET A 25 -11.71 -7.53 -0.62
CA MET A 25 -11.16 -6.26 -0.14
C MET A 25 -9.66 -6.14 -0.45
N GLY A 26 -8.87 -7.17 -0.13
CA GLY A 26 -7.42 -7.14 -0.33
C GLY A 26 -7.02 -6.97 -1.80
N SER A 27 -7.73 -7.66 -2.70
CA SER A 27 -7.56 -7.51 -4.15
C SER A 27 -7.91 -6.10 -4.64
N GLN A 28 -8.98 -5.47 -4.14
CA GLN A 28 -9.34 -4.10 -4.52
C GLN A 28 -8.36 -3.05 -3.96
N ILE A 29 -7.86 -3.25 -2.74
CA ILE A 29 -6.81 -2.40 -2.17
C ILE A 29 -5.54 -2.51 -3.00
N ALA A 30 -5.15 -3.72 -3.40
CA ALA A 30 -4.00 -3.96 -4.27
C ALA A 30 -4.16 -3.25 -5.61
N ALA A 31 -5.32 -3.36 -6.24
CA ALA A 31 -5.63 -2.68 -7.49
C ALA A 31 -5.54 -1.14 -7.34
N LEU A 32 -6.04 -0.57 -6.25
CA LEU A 32 -5.95 0.87 -5.99
C LEU A 32 -4.51 1.37 -5.95
N PHE A 33 -3.64 0.69 -5.19
CA PHE A 33 -2.22 1.06 -5.09
C PHE A 33 -1.46 0.87 -6.40
N ALA A 34 -1.74 -0.23 -7.11
CA ALA A 34 -1.15 -0.48 -8.42
C ALA A 34 -1.56 0.60 -9.44
N ASN A 35 -2.83 1.02 -9.45
CA ASN A 35 -3.33 2.10 -10.29
C ASN A 35 -2.70 3.47 -9.96
N TYR A 36 -2.35 3.70 -8.70
CA TYR A 36 -1.61 4.89 -8.28
C TYR A 36 -0.11 4.83 -8.65
N GLY A 37 0.36 3.71 -9.21
CA GLY A 37 1.75 3.51 -9.61
C GLY A 37 2.68 3.08 -8.47
N VAL A 38 2.14 2.59 -7.35
CA VAL A 38 2.92 2.00 -6.26
C VAL A 38 3.18 0.53 -6.56
N SER A 39 4.40 0.05 -6.31
CA SER A 39 4.70 -1.39 -6.46
C SER A 39 3.96 -2.19 -5.39
N VAL A 40 3.17 -3.17 -5.81
CA VAL A 40 2.35 -3.99 -4.91
C VAL A 40 2.85 -5.43 -4.86
N LEU A 41 2.99 -5.98 -3.66
CA LEU A 41 3.04 -7.43 -3.41
C LEU A 41 1.71 -7.85 -2.79
N LEU A 42 0.92 -8.64 -3.51
CA LEU A 42 -0.28 -9.29 -2.95
C LEU A 42 0.08 -10.72 -2.58
N LEU A 43 -0.09 -11.07 -1.31
CA LEU A 43 0.22 -12.39 -0.77
C LEU A 43 -1.05 -12.97 -0.14
N ASP A 44 -1.37 -14.21 -0.47
CA ASP A 44 -2.36 -15.00 0.27
C ASP A 44 -1.77 -16.39 0.55
N VAL A 45 -2.42 -17.12 1.45
CA VAL A 45 -2.06 -18.51 1.77
C VAL A 45 -3.09 -19.45 1.18
N GLU A 46 -2.63 -20.53 0.54
CA GLU A 46 -3.49 -21.68 0.31
C GLU A 46 -3.66 -22.43 1.63
N ILE A 47 -4.90 -22.77 1.93
CA ILE A 47 -5.24 -23.66 3.03
C ILE A 47 -5.68 -24.97 2.36
N GLU A 48 -5.08 -26.10 2.76
CA GLU A 48 -5.49 -27.45 2.33
C GLU A 48 -6.93 -27.78 2.74
#